data_AF-L7WD28-F1
#
_entry.id   AF-L7WD28-F1
#
_cell.length_a   1.000
_cell.length_b   1.000
_cell.length_c   1.000
_cell.angle_alpha   90.00
_cell.angle_beta   90.00
_cell.angle_gamma   90.00
#
_symmetry.space_group_name_H-M   'P 1'
#
loop_
_entity.id
_entity.type
_entity.pdbx_description
1 polymer ?
#
loop_
_entity_poly.entity_id
_entity_poly.type
_entity_poly.pdbx_seq_one_letter_code
_entity_poly.pdbx_strand_id
1 'polypeptide(L)'
;MKKNMEEWFAEQDFNTESLPEGHRNRFIDKLNAACEEDEDIITLDDVKSETNKTDDAKVIKMNSWLKWSLVAGLAILMGVAGMNIAPAPSSDNGLSTVSPEMAQAQDFFTNTIHQELEKLNKLQSPDTERIIIDTKNALNKLEEDYKTIKKDFKINKDSKTVIAAMIQNFQNRIDLLETALEQIEQLKNYKEKENEAII
;
A
#
# COMPACT_ATOMS: atom_id res chain seq x y z
N MET A 1 25.23 -7.66 37.47
CA MET A 1 24.73 -6.36 36.97
C MET A 1 24.50 -6.50 35.48
N LYS A 2 23.31 -6.17 34.96
CA LYS A 2 23.06 -6.15 33.51
C LYS A 2 23.60 -4.81 33.01
N LYS A 3 24.63 -4.82 32.14
CA LYS A 3 25.09 -3.61 31.45
C LYS A 3 23.90 -3.03 30.67
N ASN A 4 23.73 -1.71 30.71
CA ASN A 4 22.76 -1.03 29.86
C ASN A 4 23.24 -1.08 28.40
N MET A 5 22.35 -0.93 27.42
CA MET A 5 22.76 -1.01 26.00
C MET A 5 23.78 0.08 25.65
N GLU A 6 23.68 1.25 26.27
CA GLU A 6 24.55 2.40 26.02
C GLU A 6 26.02 2.10 26.34
N GLU A 7 26.29 1.42 27.46
CA GLU A 7 27.63 0.92 27.82
C GLU A 7 28.15 -0.12 26.84
N TRP A 8 27.26 -0.99 26.33
CA TRP A 8 27.65 -2.01 25.35
C TRP A 8 28.08 -1.38 24.01
N PHE A 9 27.37 -0.34 23.55
CA PHE A 9 27.71 0.40 22.34
C PHE A 9 28.99 1.22 22.51
N ALA A 10 29.20 1.85 23.68
CA ALA A 10 30.41 2.63 23.94
C ALA A 10 31.69 1.77 23.99
N GLU A 11 31.57 0.47 24.27
CA GLU A 11 32.68 -0.49 24.28
C GLU A 11 33.04 -1.04 22.89
N GLN A 12 32.22 -0.85 21.86
CA GLN A 12 32.51 -1.36 20.52
C GLN A 12 33.35 -0.35 19.71
N ASP A 13 34.45 -0.83 19.14
CA ASP A 13 35.24 -0.07 18.16
C ASP A 13 34.54 -0.13 16.79
N PHE A 14 33.62 0.81 16.56
CA PHE A 14 32.97 0.94 15.27
C PHE A 14 33.96 1.48 14.26
N ASN A 15 34.27 0.66 13.24
CA ASN A 15 35.05 1.13 12.11
C ASN A 15 34.31 2.30 11.43
N THR A 16 34.78 3.51 11.68
CA THR A 16 34.27 4.77 11.10
C THR A 16 35.03 5.17 9.85
N GLU A 17 35.98 4.33 9.40
CA GLU A 17 36.69 4.59 8.15
C GLU A 17 35.73 4.57 6.97
N SER A 18 35.99 5.47 6.02
CA SER A 18 35.29 5.43 4.74
C SER A 18 35.52 4.08 4.08
N LEU A 19 34.44 3.43 3.66
CA LEU A 19 34.51 2.16 2.94
C LEU A 19 35.49 2.26 1.76
N PRO A 20 36.25 1.20 1.45
CA PRO A 20 37.14 1.17 0.29
C PRO A 20 36.40 1.53 -1.01
N GLU A 21 37.10 2.20 -1.93
CA GLU A 21 36.55 2.50 -3.25
C GLU A 21 36.06 1.21 -3.95
N GLY A 22 34.95 1.32 -4.70
CA GLY A 22 34.35 0.17 -5.38
C GLY A 22 33.34 -0.62 -4.55
N HIS A 23 33.17 -0.35 -3.24
CA HIS A 23 32.14 -0.99 -2.41
C HIS A 23 30.72 -0.80 -2.98
N ARG A 24 30.41 0.41 -3.48
CA ARG A 24 29.12 0.72 -4.11
C ARG A 24 28.88 -0.13 -5.35
N ASN A 25 29.87 -0.25 -6.23
CA ASN A 25 29.73 -1.01 -7.46
C ASN A 25 29.54 -2.50 -7.13
N ARG A 26 30.36 -3.05 -6.24
CA ARG A 26 30.21 -4.43 -5.75
C ARG A 26 28.83 -4.68 -5.12
N PHE A 27 28.26 -3.70 -4.42
CA PHE A 27 26.91 -3.81 -3.86
C PHE A 27 25.84 -3.84 -4.95
N ILE A 28 25.93 -2.97 -5.96
CA ILE A 28 25.02 -2.97 -7.11
C ILE A 28 25.14 -4.27 -7.91
N ASP A 29 26.35 -4.77 -8.15
CA ASP A 29 26.59 -6.03 -8.86
C ASP A 29 25.95 -7.21 -8.11
N LYS A 30 26.02 -7.22 -6.77
CA LYS A 30 25.34 -8.21 -5.94
C LYS A 30 23.82 -8.09 -5.97
N LEU A 31 23.29 -6.87 -6.02
CA LEU A 31 21.84 -6.65 -6.16
C LEU A 31 21.36 -7.15 -7.52
N ASN A 32 22.05 -6.78 -8.60
CA ASN A 32 21.70 -7.20 -9.95
C ASN A 32 21.78 -8.72 -10.08
N ALA A 33 22.85 -9.35 -9.57
CA ALA A 33 22.98 -10.80 -9.57
C ALA A 33 21.88 -11.50 -8.75
N ALA A 34 21.43 -10.90 -7.64
CA ALA A 34 20.31 -11.43 -6.86
C ALA A 34 18.94 -11.22 -7.55
N CYS A 35 18.84 -10.26 -8.48
CA CYS A 35 17.65 -10.03 -9.29
C CYS A 35 17.64 -10.88 -10.58
N GLU A 36 18.79 -11.43 -11.02
CA GLU A 36 18.91 -12.23 -12.25
C GLU A 36 18.58 -13.72 -12.05
N GLU A 37 18.33 -14.20 -10.82
CA GLU A 37 17.97 -15.60 -10.57
C GLU A 37 16.48 -15.92 -10.79
N ASP A 38 15.60 -14.93 -11.04
CA ASP A 38 14.20 -15.15 -11.41
C ASP A 38 13.76 -14.29 -12.61
N GLU A 39 13.54 -14.99 -13.72
CA GLU A 39 12.75 -14.66 -14.92
C GLU A 39 13.29 -13.72 -16.02
N ASP A 40 13.33 -14.33 -17.21
CA ASP A 40 13.31 -13.77 -18.56
C ASP A 40 12.62 -12.40 -18.67
N ILE A 41 13.41 -11.33 -18.85
CA ILE A 41 12.90 -10.03 -19.29
C ILE A 41 13.26 -9.81 -20.76
N ILE A 42 12.21 -9.71 -21.58
CA ILE A 42 12.26 -9.30 -22.99
C ILE A 42 12.78 -7.86 -23.07
N THR A 43 13.93 -7.67 -23.72
CA THR A 43 14.49 -6.34 -24.00
C THR A 43 13.77 -5.63 -25.15
N LEU A 44 13.38 -4.38 -24.91
CA LEU A 44 12.73 -3.45 -25.84
C LEU A 44 13.71 -2.87 -26.87
N ASP A 45 14.33 -3.68 -27.74
CA ASP A 45 15.23 -3.15 -28.78
C ASP A 45 15.10 -3.75 -30.18
N ASP A 46 14.28 -4.79 -30.42
CA ASP A 46 14.19 -5.43 -31.74
C ASP A 46 12.78 -5.40 -32.36
N VAL A 47 12.32 -4.20 -32.75
CA VAL A 47 11.23 -4.08 -33.74
C VAL A 47 11.70 -3.25 -34.94
N LYS A 48 12.47 -3.91 -35.82
CA LYS A 48 12.60 -3.49 -37.22
C LYS A 48 11.34 -3.92 -37.98
N SER A 49 10.68 -2.91 -38.53
CA SER A 49 9.67 -2.98 -39.58
C SER A 49 10.12 -3.84 -40.75
N GLU A 50 9.40 -4.92 -41.05
CA GLU A 50 9.17 -5.41 -42.42
C GLU A 50 7.78 -6.08 -42.50
N THR A 51 6.84 -5.44 -43.19
CA THR A 51 5.55 -6.05 -43.54
C THR A 51 5.62 -6.60 -44.97
N ASN A 52 5.88 -7.90 -45.09
CA ASN A 52 5.57 -8.65 -46.30
C ASN A 52 4.13 -9.16 -46.24
N LYS A 53 3.37 -8.83 -47.29
CA LYS A 53 2.02 -9.34 -47.55
C LYS A 53 2.06 -10.82 -47.87
N THR A 54 1.15 -11.59 -47.28
CA THR A 54 0.49 -12.71 -47.96
C THR A 54 -0.97 -12.77 -47.52
N ASP A 55 -1.81 -12.90 -48.52
CA ASP A 55 -3.26 -12.89 -48.48
C ASP A 55 -3.85 -14.11 -47.74
N ASP A 56 -5.15 -14.00 -47.46
CA ASP A 56 -6.08 -15.03 -46.96
C ASP A 56 -6.30 -15.14 -45.44
N ALA A 57 -6.89 -14.09 -44.87
CA ALA A 57 -7.77 -14.22 -43.70
C ALA A 57 -8.96 -13.25 -43.80
N LYS A 58 -10.17 -13.82 -43.71
CA LYS A 58 -11.48 -13.16 -43.82
C LYS A 58 -11.58 -11.92 -42.91
N VAL A 59 -11.50 -10.73 -43.51
CA VAL A 59 -11.56 -9.45 -42.81
C VAL A 59 -13.00 -9.16 -42.36
N ILE A 60 -13.24 -9.17 -41.05
CA ILE A 60 -14.49 -8.66 -40.48
C ILE A 60 -14.46 -7.13 -40.62
N LYS A 61 -15.30 -6.56 -41.49
CA LYS A 61 -15.47 -5.11 -41.60
C LYS A 61 -16.16 -4.57 -40.34
N MET A 62 -15.37 -4.09 -39.38
CA MET A 62 -15.87 -3.31 -38.25
C MET A 62 -16.12 -1.87 -38.69
N ASN A 63 -17.33 -1.36 -38.45
CA ASN A 63 -17.73 -0.01 -38.81
C ASN A 63 -17.04 1.04 -37.89
N SER A 64 -16.61 2.18 -38.45
CA SER A 64 -15.67 3.15 -37.82
C SER A 64 -16.17 3.87 -36.55
N TRP A 65 -17.45 3.78 -36.22
CA TRP A 65 -18.04 4.34 -35.00
C TRP A 65 -17.58 3.67 -33.70
N LEU A 66 -17.05 2.45 -33.75
CA LEU A 66 -16.49 1.75 -32.58
C LEU A 66 -15.07 2.23 -32.18
N LYS A 67 -14.42 3.06 -33.00
CA LYS A 67 -13.07 3.58 -32.69
C LYS A 67 -13.04 4.56 -31.52
N TRP A 68 -14.19 5.12 -31.13
CA TRP A 68 -14.31 5.98 -29.95
C TRP A 68 -14.76 5.23 -28.70
N SER A 69 -15.17 3.95 -28.82
CA SER A 69 -15.75 3.21 -27.70
C SER A 69 -14.72 2.82 -26.64
N LEU A 70 -13.43 2.72 -26.99
CA LEU A 70 -12.38 2.43 -26.02
C LEU A 70 -12.02 3.67 -25.18
N VAL A 71 -11.99 4.86 -25.80
CA VAL A 71 -11.80 6.14 -25.11
C VAL A 71 -13.04 6.50 -24.28
N ALA A 72 -14.25 6.26 -24.80
CA ALA A 72 -15.48 6.45 -24.03
C ALA A 72 -15.57 5.48 -22.86
N GLY A 73 -15.12 4.22 -23.01
CA GLY A 73 -15.05 3.26 -21.90
C GLY A 73 -14.12 3.72 -20.77
N LEU A 74 -12.92 4.23 -21.12
CA LEU A 74 -11.99 4.78 -20.14
C LEU A 74 -12.50 6.11 -19.54
N ALA A 75 -13.14 6.97 -20.33
CA ALA A 75 -13.74 8.21 -19.87
C ALA A 75 -14.99 7.99 -19.00
N ILE A 76 -15.75 6.91 -19.21
CA ILE A 76 -16.87 6.50 -18.35
C ILE A 76 -16.33 5.86 -17.06
N LEU A 77 -15.28 5.05 -17.10
CA LEU A 77 -14.60 4.53 -15.89
C LEU A 77 -14.00 5.67 -15.04
N MET A 78 -13.37 6.67 -15.66
CA MET A 78 -12.91 7.88 -14.97
C MET A 78 -14.06 8.82 -14.57
N GLY A 79 -15.14 8.88 -15.34
CA GLY A 79 -16.30 9.73 -15.07
C GLY A 79 -17.20 9.23 -13.94
N VAL A 80 -17.32 7.90 -13.76
CA VAL A 80 -18.04 7.30 -12.62
C VAL A 80 -17.22 7.42 -11.32
N ALA A 81 -15.88 7.44 -11.41
CA ALA A 81 -15.03 7.83 -10.30
C ALA A 81 -15.12 9.34 -9.98
N GLY A 82 -15.34 10.20 -10.99
CA GLY A 82 -15.47 11.65 -10.83
C GLY A 82 -16.87 12.19 -10.46
N MET A 83 -17.93 11.38 -10.57
CA MET A 83 -19.31 11.81 -10.22
C MET A 83 -19.67 11.63 -8.75
N ASN A 84 -18.84 10.93 -7.96
CA ASN A 84 -18.90 11.04 -6.51
C ASN A 84 -18.05 12.23 -6.07
N ILE A 85 -18.55 13.44 -6.30
CA ILE A 85 -18.08 14.61 -5.57
C ILE A 85 -18.64 14.47 -4.15
N ALA A 86 -18.03 13.56 -3.38
CA ALA A 86 -18.00 13.70 -1.95
C ALA A 86 -17.42 15.09 -1.64
N PRO A 87 -17.88 15.78 -0.59
CA PRO A 87 -17.32 17.08 -0.22
C PRO A 87 -15.81 16.95 -0.16
N ALA A 88 -15.11 17.86 -0.86
CA ALA A 88 -13.65 17.90 -0.87
C ALA A 88 -13.15 17.67 0.56
N PRO A 89 -12.33 16.64 0.81
CA PRO A 89 -11.83 16.40 2.16
C PRO A 89 -11.16 17.71 2.58
N SER A 90 -11.64 18.25 3.70
CA SER A 90 -11.11 19.45 4.36
C SER A 90 -9.60 19.45 4.17
N SER A 91 -9.05 20.48 3.51
CA SER A 91 -7.66 20.57 3.07
C SER A 91 -6.70 20.09 4.17
N ASP A 92 -6.43 18.79 4.12
CA ASP A 92 -5.75 18.14 5.21
C ASP A 92 -4.28 18.28 4.91
N ASN A 93 -3.60 19.14 5.68
CA ASN A 93 -2.21 19.55 5.49
C ASN A 93 -1.20 18.41 5.78
N GLY A 94 -1.48 17.19 5.29
CA GLY A 94 -0.65 16.00 5.36
C GLY A 94 0.07 15.75 4.03
N LEU A 95 0.02 14.52 3.53
CA LEU A 95 0.68 14.10 2.29
C LEU A 95 0.16 14.84 1.05
N SER A 96 -1.06 15.38 1.10
CA SER A 96 -1.66 16.17 0.02
C SER A 96 -0.86 17.39 -0.41
N THR A 97 0.03 17.90 0.45
CA THR A 97 0.86 19.07 0.13
C THR A 97 2.16 18.73 -0.59
N VAL A 98 2.52 17.44 -0.70
CA VAL A 98 3.77 16.97 -1.31
C VAL A 98 3.65 16.93 -2.84
N SER A 99 2.65 16.21 -3.34
CA SER A 99 2.32 16.14 -4.77
C SER A 99 0.86 15.74 -4.98
N PRO A 100 0.31 15.94 -6.20
CA PRO A 100 -1.02 15.44 -6.55
C PRO A 100 -1.18 13.92 -6.34
N GLU A 101 -0.15 13.13 -6.65
CA GLU A 101 -0.16 11.68 -6.47
C GLU A 101 -0.21 11.30 -4.98
N MET A 102 0.52 12.03 -4.13
CA MET A 102 0.49 11.83 -2.68
C MET A 102 -0.84 12.24 -2.05
N ALA A 103 -1.52 13.24 -2.61
CA ALA A 103 -2.90 13.57 -2.23
C ALA A 103 -3.85 12.41 -2.54
N GLN A 104 -3.78 11.86 -3.76
CA GLN A 104 -4.58 10.71 -4.16
C GLN A 104 -4.30 9.48 -3.28
N ALA A 105 -3.04 9.22 -2.95
CA ALA A 105 -2.66 8.12 -2.06
C ALA A 105 -3.25 8.31 -0.65
N GLN A 106 -3.21 9.53 -0.10
CA GLN A 106 -3.82 9.84 1.19
C GLN A 106 -5.33 9.59 1.19
N ASP A 107 -6.02 10.04 0.14
CA ASP A 107 -7.46 9.85 -0.02
C ASP A 107 -7.80 8.35 -0.13
N PHE A 108 -7.03 7.61 -0.93
CA PHE A 108 -7.16 6.16 -1.06
C PHE A 108 -7.03 5.47 0.29
N PHE A 109 -5.94 5.67 1.04
CA PHE A 109 -5.74 5.02 2.33
C PHE A 109 -6.79 5.41 3.37
N THR A 110 -7.19 6.68 3.41
CA THR A 110 -8.24 7.16 4.32
C THR A 110 -9.57 6.48 4.03
N ASN A 111 -9.94 6.37 2.76
CA ASN A 111 -11.15 5.67 2.35
C ASN A 111 -11.08 4.17 2.65
N THR A 112 -9.95 3.51 2.39
CA THR A 112 -9.75 2.09 2.71
C THR A 112 -9.92 1.83 4.20
N ILE A 113 -9.28 2.63 5.08
CA ILE A 113 -9.44 2.53 6.53
C ILE A 113 -10.90 2.69 6.95
N HIS A 114 -11.62 3.64 6.35
CA HIS A 114 -13.04 3.84 6.63
C HIS A 114 -13.87 2.61 6.25
N GLN A 115 -13.65 2.07 5.05
CA GLN A 115 -14.36 0.88 4.57
C GLN A 115 -14.08 -0.35 5.44
N GLU A 116 -12.82 -0.61 5.80
CA GLU A 116 -12.45 -1.74 6.66
C GLU A 116 -13.02 -1.57 8.07
N LEU A 117 -13.00 -0.36 8.63
CA LEU A 117 -13.62 -0.08 9.92
C LEU A 117 -15.15 -0.28 9.89
N GLU A 118 -15.82 0.10 8.81
CA GLU A 118 -17.24 -0.18 8.62
C GLU A 118 -17.53 -1.68 8.56
N LYS A 119 -16.72 -2.45 7.82
CA LYS A 119 -16.84 -3.92 7.79
C LYS A 119 -16.69 -4.49 9.19
N LEU A 120 -15.67 -4.07 9.94
CA LEU A 120 -15.43 -4.52 11.31
C LEU A 120 -16.61 -4.21 12.23
N ASN A 121 -17.19 -3.01 12.13
CA ASN A 121 -18.35 -2.62 12.93
C ASN A 121 -19.59 -3.46 12.64
N LYS A 122 -19.79 -3.89 11.39
CA LYS A 122 -20.93 -4.75 11.00
C LYS A 122 -20.84 -6.16 11.60
N LEU A 123 -19.66 -6.58 12.07
CA LEU A 123 -19.42 -7.88 12.68
C LEU A 123 -19.61 -7.88 14.21
N GLN A 124 -20.15 -6.80 14.78
CA GLN A 124 -20.35 -6.69 16.23
C GLN A 124 -21.34 -7.72 16.77
N SER A 125 -20.89 -8.52 17.72
CA SER A 125 -21.65 -9.53 18.45
C SER A 125 -21.00 -9.78 19.81
N PRO A 126 -21.67 -10.44 20.78
CA PRO A 126 -21.06 -10.76 22.07
C PRO A 126 -19.75 -11.56 21.96
N ASP A 127 -19.64 -12.42 20.94
CA ASP A 127 -18.45 -13.25 20.71
C ASP A 127 -17.26 -12.46 20.13
N THR A 128 -17.53 -11.42 19.35
CA THR A 128 -16.53 -10.62 18.63
C THR A 128 -16.21 -9.30 19.33
N GLU A 129 -16.97 -8.94 20.36
CA GLU A 129 -16.90 -7.65 21.05
C GLU A 129 -15.49 -7.30 21.51
N ARG A 130 -14.80 -8.27 22.14
CA ARG A 130 -13.45 -8.05 22.64
C ARG A 130 -12.45 -7.69 21.53
N ILE A 131 -12.45 -8.45 20.43
CA ILE A 131 -11.56 -8.21 19.29
C ILE A 131 -11.82 -6.81 18.72
N ILE A 132 -13.09 -6.44 18.56
CA ILE A 132 -13.48 -5.14 18.00
C ILE A 132 -13.05 -3.99 18.92
N ILE A 133 -13.26 -4.10 20.23
CA ILE A 133 -12.87 -3.06 21.20
C ILE A 133 -11.34 -2.90 21.21
N ASP A 134 -10.60 -4.00 21.31
CA ASP A 134 -9.13 -3.97 21.36
C ASP A 134 -8.56 -3.36 20.07
N THR A 135 -9.13 -3.72 18.91
CA THR A 135 -8.75 -3.16 17.60
C THR A 135 -9.04 -1.67 17.53
N LYS A 136 -10.21 -1.21 17.97
CA LYS A 136 -10.55 0.22 17.99
C LYS A 136 -9.61 1.04 18.88
N ASN A 137 -9.24 0.49 20.04
CA ASN A 137 -8.30 1.14 20.95
C ASN A 137 -6.91 1.27 20.31
N ALA A 138 -6.42 0.21 19.66
CA ALA A 138 -5.15 0.23 18.94
C ALA A 138 -5.20 1.19 17.73
N LEU A 139 -6.32 1.24 17.00
CA LEU A 139 -6.52 2.16 15.88
C LEU A 139 -6.49 3.63 16.33
N ASN A 140 -7.08 3.93 17.49
CA ASN A 140 -7.02 5.27 18.08
C ASN A 140 -5.59 5.70 18.42
N LYS A 141 -4.79 4.78 18.96
CA LYS A 141 -3.37 5.06 19.22
C LYS A 141 -2.60 5.37 17.94
N LEU A 142 -2.80 4.58 16.88
CA LEU A 142 -2.18 4.85 15.59
C LEU A 142 -2.62 6.19 15.00
N GLU A 143 -3.89 6.59 15.18
CA GLU A 143 -4.39 7.91 14.76
C GLU A 143 -3.73 9.06 15.55
N GLU A 144 -3.49 8.90 16.85
CA GLU A 144 -2.74 9.87 17.66
C GLU A 144 -1.27 9.99 17.22
N ASP A 145 -0.64 8.86 16.90
CA ASP A 145 0.72 8.83 16.35
C ASP A 145 0.76 9.58 15.00
N TYR A 146 -0.22 9.36 14.12
CA TYR A 146 -0.33 10.09 12.85
C TYR A 146 -0.43 11.61 13.05
N LYS A 147 -1.25 12.07 14.00
CA LYS A 147 -1.37 13.50 14.32
C LYS A 147 -0.04 14.08 14.79
N THR A 148 0.75 13.31 15.52
CA THR A 148 2.10 13.70 15.97
C THR A 148 3.05 13.81 14.78
N ILE A 149 3.14 12.77 13.94
CA ILE A 149 3.99 12.76 12.74
C ILE A 149 3.62 13.93 11.80
N LYS A 150 2.33 14.20 11.65
CA LYS A 150 1.83 15.32 10.84
C LYS A 150 2.21 16.68 11.39
N LYS A 151 2.29 16.84 12.71
CA LYS A 151 2.80 18.07 13.33
C LYS A 151 4.28 18.26 12.99
N ASP A 152 5.07 17.19 13.05
CA ASP A 152 6.48 17.21 12.69
C ASP A 152 6.70 17.46 11.20
N PHE A 153 5.81 16.94 10.35
CA PHE A 153 5.80 17.19 8.91
C PHE A 153 5.62 18.68 8.57
N LYS A 154 4.72 19.38 9.28
CA LYS A 154 4.52 20.83 9.08
C LYS A 154 5.78 21.65 9.36
N ILE A 155 6.62 21.18 10.29
CA ILE A 155 7.87 21.82 10.69
C ILE A 155 8.98 21.44 9.70
N ASN A 156 9.09 20.16 9.36
CA ASN A 156 10.19 19.57 8.58
C ASN A 156 9.75 19.18 7.15
N LYS A 157 8.98 20.05 6.49
CA LYS A 157 8.36 19.81 5.17
C LYS A 157 9.30 19.05 4.22
N ASP A 158 8.75 18.09 3.50
CA ASP A 158 9.44 17.28 2.48
C ASP A 158 10.56 16.36 3.00
N SER A 159 10.66 16.15 4.31
CA SER A 159 11.49 15.07 4.85
C SER A 159 10.93 13.72 4.42
N LYS A 160 11.65 13.02 3.52
CA LYS A 160 11.32 11.67 3.05
C LYS A 160 11.06 10.71 4.21
N THR A 161 11.78 10.87 5.32
CA THR A 161 11.59 10.07 6.54
C THR A 161 10.23 10.32 7.18
N VAL A 162 9.79 11.57 7.26
CA VAL A 162 8.48 11.90 7.84
C VAL A 162 7.34 11.44 6.92
N ILE A 163 7.51 11.60 5.60
CA ILE A 163 6.58 11.06 4.60
C ILE A 163 6.46 9.55 4.74
N ALA A 164 7.59 8.83 4.84
CA ALA A 164 7.59 7.38 5.04
C ALA A 164 6.89 6.98 6.35
N ALA A 165 7.10 7.73 7.45
CA ALA A 165 6.41 7.48 8.71
C ALA A 165 4.88 7.71 8.61
N MET A 166 4.42 8.72 7.86
CA MET A 166 3.00 8.94 7.60
C MET A 166 2.39 7.79 6.79
N ILE A 167 3.07 7.33 5.74
CA ILE A 167 2.64 6.19 4.93
C ILE A 167 2.59 4.91 5.77
N GLN A 168 3.64 4.65 6.55
CA GLN A 168 3.72 3.48 7.41
C GLN A 168 2.61 3.47 8.47
N ASN A 169 2.23 4.63 9.00
CA ASN A 169 1.10 4.71 9.91
C ASN A 169 -0.22 4.30 9.23
N PHE A 170 -0.48 4.76 8.00
CA PHE A 170 -1.64 4.31 7.22
C PHE A 170 -1.63 2.79 7.01
N GLN A 171 -0.50 2.22 6.61
CA GLN A 171 -0.32 0.78 6.42
C GLN A 171 -0.62 0.00 7.70
N ASN A 172 -0.01 0.39 8.83
CA ASN A 172 -0.24 -0.27 10.12
C ASN A 172 -1.72 -0.27 10.53
N ARG A 173 -2.48 0.78 10.20
CA ARG A 173 -3.91 0.87 10.51
C ARG A 173 -4.74 -0.09 9.65
N ILE A 174 -4.37 -0.24 8.38
CA ILE A 174 -5.01 -1.19 7.46
C ILE A 174 -4.70 -2.61 7.91
N ASP A 175 -3.44 -2.95 8.13
CA ASP A 175 -3.00 -4.28 8.59
C ASP A 175 -3.69 -4.68 9.90
N LEU A 176 -3.84 -3.74 10.83
CA LEU A 176 -4.55 -3.95 12.08
C LEU A 176 -6.03 -4.31 11.86
N LEU A 177 -6.71 -3.60 10.95
CA LEU A 177 -8.11 -3.85 10.63
C LEU A 177 -8.29 -5.19 9.90
N GLU A 178 -7.44 -5.50 8.93
CA GLU A 178 -7.44 -6.78 8.21
C GLU A 178 -7.22 -7.95 9.18
N THR A 179 -6.22 -7.84 10.06
CA THR A 179 -5.93 -8.85 11.08
C THR A 179 -7.14 -9.09 11.99
N ALA A 180 -7.85 -8.03 12.40
CA ALA A 180 -9.04 -8.15 13.24
C ALA A 180 -10.20 -8.83 12.51
N LEU A 181 -10.40 -8.53 11.22
CA LEU A 181 -11.41 -9.18 10.39
C LEU A 181 -11.10 -10.67 10.22
N GLU A 182 -9.84 -11.01 9.97
CA GLU A 182 -9.39 -12.41 9.86
C GLU A 182 -9.61 -13.18 11.16
N GLN A 183 -9.26 -12.60 12.31
CA GLN A 183 -9.50 -13.23 13.61
C GLN A 183 -10.98 -13.51 13.86
N ILE A 184 -11.87 -12.58 13.47
CA ILE A 184 -13.31 -12.77 13.59
C ILE A 184 -13.80 -13.88 12.64
N GLU A 185 -13.29 -13.94 11.42
CA GLU A 185 -13.61 -15.00 10.46
C GLU A 185 -13.17 -16.37 10.97
N GLN A 186 -11.94 -16.48 11.48
CA GLN A 186 -11.43 -17.71 12.08
C GLN A 186 -12.29 -18.15 13.28
N LEU A 187 -12.70 -17.23 14.15
CA LEU A 187 -13.57 -17.52 15.28
C LEU A 187 -14.92 -18.10 14.84
N LYS A 188 -15.53 -17.54 13.78
CA LYS A 188 -16.78 -18.05 13.20
C LYS A 188 -16.62 -19.47 12.66
N ASN A 189 -15.56 -19.69 11.87
CA ASN A 189 -15.26 -20.99 11.27
C ASN A 189 -15.03 -22.08 12.33
N TYR A 190 -14.43 -21.74 13.47
CA TYR A 190 -14.26 -22.68 14.59
C TYR A 190 -15.61 -23.08 15.21
N LYS A 191 -16.51 -22.13 15.44
CA LYS A 191 -17.83 -22.41 16.01
C LYS A 191 -18.73 -23.24 15.09
N GLU A 192 -18.66 -23.01 13.78
CA GLU A 192 -19.41 -23.82 12.81
C GLU A 192 -18.97 -25.29 12.85
N LYS A 193 -17.66 -25.55 12.88
CA LYS A 193 -17.12 -26.91 12.97
C LYS A 193 -17.49 -27.62 14.27
N GLU A 194 -17.51 -26.92 15.42
CA GLU A 194 -17.98 -27.50 16.68
C GLU A 194 -19.45 -27.89 16.64
N ASN A 195 -20.30 -27.05 16.02
CA ASN A 195 -21.72 -27.33 15.90
C ASN A 195 -22.02 -28.52 14.98
N GLU A 196 -21.24 -28.73 13.91
CA GLU A 196 -21.36 -29.89 13.02
C GLU A 196 -20.90 -31.21 13.66
N ALA A 197 -19.92 -31.16 14.58
CA ALA A 197 -19.39 -32.36 15.25
C ALA A 197 -20.31 -32.92 16.36
N ILE A 198 -21.35 -32.17 16.75
CA ILE A 198 -22.28 -32.53 17.85
C ILE A 198 -23.62 -33.08 17.31
N ILE A 199 -23.82 -33.15 16.00
CA ILE A 199 -25.02 -33.69 15.33
C ILE A 199 -24.77 -35.14 14.88
#